data_AF-A0A7C6S6Q9-F1
#
_entry.id   AF-A0A7C6S6Q9-F1
#
_cell.length_a   1.000
_cell.length_b   1.000
_cell.length_c   1.000
_cell.angle_alpha   90.00
_cell.angle_beta   90.00
_cell.angle_gamma   90.00
#
_symmetry.space_group_name_H-M   'P 1'
#
loop_
_entity.id
_entity.type
_entity.pdbx_description
1 polymer ?
#
loop_
_entity_poly.entity_id
_entity_poly.type
_entity_poly.pdbx_seq_one_letter_code
_entity_poly.pdbx_strand_id
1 'polypeptide(L)'
;MGIDLYFAGYDGRRSDIFLFEKRYNQLFSWINDRKRAENHINWREGMDLYLAGTTPSPQVGIDTVLWEERYPRLLSFYWDKRDMDKYIANKILQLKGGPGLELYLVGPEKADILEEVFKLEANMLFNYIDGKNATDAYKTNIKPGKLFIDSGAYSAWTRGAEIDVDEYIAWINERADYIDLFGQVDVIPGDRIHGATMQQVIEAAEKTWENYLYMRERVKCPERLLYTFHVGEPLQYLERALEWKDAEGQKIPYIALGGMVGKPRAVRQSFLDQCFSTIRKSSNSSVKVHTFGMTDFSLLASYPITSADSTSWIMTGANGGIMTDMGTVIVSERQSNQPNHYSHLPKHLQKDFEETIAEYGFTLDELRHSRDKRIIFNARYMHKKASELVYNPGPKKLSLF
;
A
#
# COMPACT_ATOMS: atom_id res chain seq x y z
N MET A 1 -27.73 16.32 9.16
CA MET A 1 -28.02 14.93 8.75
C MET A 1 -28.90 14.30 9.79
N GLY A 2 -29.97 13.59 9.37
CA GLY A 2 -30.95 12.98 10.26
C GLY A 2 -30.44 11.67 10.86
N ILE A 3 -30.98 11.31 12.03
CA ILE A 3 -30.73 10.02 12.68
C ILE A 3 -31.57 8.96 11.97
N ASP A 4 -30.95 7.86 11.56
CA ASP A 4 -31.68 6.68 11.09
C ASP A 4 -32.11 5.82 12.28
N LEU A 5 -33.42 5.76 12.51
CA LEU A 5 -34.03 4.97 13.56
C LEU A 5 -34.33 3.56 13.03
N TYR A 6 -33.87 2.54 13.76
CA TYR A 6 -34.14 1.14 13.44
C TYR A 6 -35.11 0.55 14.45
N PHE A 7 -36.23 0.02 13.96
CA PHE A 7 -37.22 -0.65 14.80
C PHE A 7 -36.79 -2.09 15.02
N ALA A 8 -36.51 -2.45 16.27
CA ALA A 8 -36.09 -3.78 16.68
C ALA A 8 -37.24 -4.54 17.35
N GLY A 9 -37.43 -5.80 16.98
CA GLY A 9 -38.46 -6.68 17.55
C GLY A 9 -39.73 -6.76 16.70
N TYR A 10 -40.74 -7.47 17.21
CA TYR A 10 -42.00 -7.77 16.52
C TYR A 10 -43.20 -7.34 17.35
N ASP A 11 -44.17 -6.66 16.71
CA ASP A 11 -45.44 -6.26 17.34
C ASP A 11 -46.69 -6.70 16.53
N GLY A 12 -46.53 -7.49 15.46
CA GLY A 12 -47.65 -7.97 14.65
C GLY A 12 -47.45 -7.83 13.14
N ARG A 13 -48.08 -8.72 12.35
CA ARG A 13 -48.02 -8.70 10.87
C ARG A 13 -48.46 -7.36 10.25
N ARG A 14 -49.38 -6.63 10.90
CA ARG A 14 -49.84 -5.31 10.46
C ARG A 14 -48.77 -4.23 10.66
N SER A 15 -48.00 -4.31 11.74
CA SER A 15 -46.93 -3.37 12.07
C SER A 15 -45.76 -3.51 11.10
N ASP A 16 -45.39 -4.74 10.76
CA ASP A 16 -44.29 -5.02 9.81
C ASP A 16 -44.63 -4.54 8.38
N ILE A 17 -45.87 -4.76 7.93
CA ILE A 17 -46.36 -4.26 6.63
C ILE A 17 -46.34 -2.74 6.62
N PHE A 18 -46.79 -2.08 7.69
CA PHE A 18 -46.76 -0.63 7.79
C PHE A 18 -45.34 -0.07 7.74
N LEU A 19 -44.41 -0.65 8.49
CA LEU A 19 -43.00 -0.23 8.49
C LEU A 19 -42.36 -0.43 7.11
N PHE A 20 -42.71 -1.52 6.42
CA PHE A 20 -42.27 -1.79 5.04
C PHE A 20 -42.82 -0.77 4.04
N GLU A 21 -44.14 -0.53 4.02
CA GLU A 21 -44.79 0.44 3.13
C GLU A 21 -44.26 1.87 3.33
N LYS A 22 -43.86 2.20 4.56
CA LYS A 22 -43.30 3.51 4.92
C LYS A 22 -41.78 3.59 4.81
N ARG A 23 -41.11 2.52 4.36
CA ARG A 23 -39.64 2.43 4.20
C ARG A 23 -38.85 2.74 5.47
N TYR A 24 -39.36 2.35 6.63
CA TYR A 24 -38.60 2.46 7.88
C TYR A 24 -37.61 1.30 8.02
N ASN A 25 -36.43 1.59 8.56
CA ASN A 25 -35.40 0.57 8.78
C ASN A 25 -35.82 -0.41 9.89
N GLN A 26 -35.57 -1.71 9.66
CA GLN A 26 -35.91 -2.79 10.59
C GLN A 26 -34.68 -3.61 10.97
N LEU A 27 -34.66 -4.10 12.21
CA LEU A 27 -33.62 -4.98 12.74
C LEU A 27 -34.23 -6.32 13.18
N PHE A 28 -33.80 -7.42 12.54
CA PHE A 28 -34.23 -8.78 12.88
C PHE A 28 -33.14 -9.58 13.60
N SER A 29 -33.55 -10.37 14.59
CA SER A 29 -32.71 -11.40 15.19
C SER A 29 -32.74 -12.66 14.33
N TRP A 30 -31.63 -13.05 13.71
CA TRP A 30 -31.63 -14.20 12.81
C TRP A 30 -32.03 -15.52 13.49
N ILE A 31 -31.64 -15.70 14.76
CA ILE A 31 -31.99 -16.92 15.53
C ILE A 31 -33.49 -16.98 15.81
N ASN A 32 -34.08 -15.83 16.19
CA ASN A 32 -35.45 -15.79 16.69
C ASN A 32 -36.47 -15.57 15.57
N ASP A 33 -36.06 -14.95 14.46
CA ASP A 33 -36.94 -14.48 13.39
C ASP A 33 -36.59 -15.04 12.00
N ARG A 34 -35.83 -16.16 11.91
CA ARG A 34 -35.32 -16.75 10.66
C ARG A 34 -36.34 -16.82 9.51
N LYS A 35 -37.48 -17.49 9.71
CA LYS A 35 -38.53 -17.63 8.67
C LYS A 35 -39.07 -16.28 8.19
N ARG A 36 -39.00 -15.24 9.03
CA ARG A 36 -39.52 -13.90 8.74
C ARG A 36 -38.51 -13.06 7.97
N ALA A 37 -37.23 -13.16 8.35
CA ALA A 37 -36.12 -12.59 7.58
C ALA A 37 -36.08 -13.20 6.17
N GLU A 38 -36.24 -14.52 6.05
CA GLU A 38 -36.35 -15.23 4.77
C GLU A 38 -37.55 -14.74 3.93
N ASN A 39 -38.71 -14.47 4.56
CA ASN A 39 -39.87 -13.91 3.86
C ASN A 39 -39.64 -12.47 3.36
N HIS A 40 -38.93 -11.63 4.12
CA HIS A 40 -38.62 -10.25 3.73
C HIS A 40 -37.54 -10.17 2.66
N ILE A 41 -36.55 -11.07 2.67
CA ILE A 41 -35.52 -11.20 1.63
C ILE A 41 -36.14 -11.47 0.24
N ASN A 42 -37.32 -12.09 0.19
CA ASN A 42 -38.03 -12.36 -1.06
C ASN A 42 -38.84 -11.16 -1.58
N TRP A 43 -39.02 -10.09 -0.81
CA TRP A 43 -39.71 -8.86 -1.21
C TRP A 43 -38.68 -7.82 -1.69
N ARG A 44 -37.91 -8.19 -2.71
CA ARG A 44 -36.77 -7.40 -3.20
C ARG A 44 -37.24 -6.21 -4.05
N GLU A 45 -37.26 -5.02 -3.46
CA GLU A 45 -36.77 -3.78 -4.09
C GLU A 45 -36.73 -2.62 -3.09
N GLY A 46 -35.53 -2.11 -2.79
CA GLY A 46 -35.34 -0.78 -2.16
C GLY A 46 -35.11 -0.72 -0.65
N MET A 47 -34.64 -1.78 0.03
CA MET A 47 -34.24 -1.72 1.44
C MET A 47 -32.86 -2.32 1.69
N ASP A 48 -32.10 -1.70 2.60
CA ASP A 48 -30.89 -2.27 3.20
C ASP A 48 -31.28 -3.21 4.35
N LEU A 49 -30.93 -4.49 4.24
CA LEU A 49 -31.21 -5.51 5.26
C LEU A 49 -29.96 -5.73 6.14
N TYR A 50 -30.11 -5.59 7.46
CA TYR A 50 -29.06 -5.85 8.44
C TYR A 50 -29.42 -7.06 9.29
N LEU A 51 -28.58 -8.10 9.27
CA LEU A 51 -28.76 -9.30 10.09
C LEU A 51 -27.90 -9.23 11.34
N ALA A 52 -28.53 -9.39 12.52
CA ALA A 52 -27.85 -9.55 13.80
C ALA A 52 -28.27 -10.89 14.43
N GLY A 53 -27.31 -11.74 14.82
CA GLY A 53 -27.60 -12.99 15.51
C GLY A 53 -26.41 -13.95 15.57
N THR A 54 -26.24 -14.61 16.72
CA THR A 54 -25.24 -15.66 16.96
C THR A 54 -25.65 -16.97 16.28
N THR A 55 -24.72 -17.73 15.72
CA THR A 55 -24.93 -19.17 15.53
C THR A 55 -23.89 -19.90 16.37
N PRO A 56 -24.25 -20.94 17.15
CA PRO A 56 -23.30 -21.68 17.99
C PRO A 56 -22.23 -22.45 17.20
N SER A 57 -22.31 -22.46 15.87
CA SER A 57 -21.38 -23.13 14.97
C SER A 57 -21.53 -22.54 13.56
N PRO A 58 -20.44 -22.30 12.81
CA PRO A 58 -20.52 -21.87 11.41
C PRO A 58 -21.23 -22.95 10.59
N GLN A 59 -22.46 -22.68 10.14
CA GLN A 59 -23.13 -23.53 9.16
C GLN A 59 -22.51 -23.27 7.78
N VAL A 60 -21.68 -24.22 7.33
CA VAL A 60 -21.09 -24.23 5.99
C VAL A 60 -22.21 -24.09 4.95
N GLY A 61 -22.16 -23.00 4.18
CA GLY A 61 -23.17 -22.64 3.18
C GLY A 61 -23.66 -21.19 3.30
N ILE A 62 -24.07 -20.75 4.50
CA ILE A 62 -24.64 -19.41 4.72
C ILE A 62 -23.55 -18.33 4.75
N ASP A 63 -22.42 -18.60 5.40
CA ASP A 63 -21.28 -17.68 5.37
C ASP A 63 -20.82 -17.44 3.93
N THR A 64 -20.86 -18.47 3.08
CA THR A 64 -20.48 -18.36 1.66
C THR A 64 -21.44 -17.45 0.90
N VAL A 65 -22.75 -17.65 1.02
CA VAL A 65 -23.77 -16.80 0.35
C VAL A 65 -23.74 -15.35 0.86
N LEU A 66 -23.61 -15.13 2.17
CA LEU A 66 -23.54 -13.80 2.74
C LEU A 66 -22.21 -13.08 2.42
N TRP A 67 -21.11 -13.83 2.24
CA TRP A 67 -19.82 -13.29 1.79
C TRP A 67 -19.81 -12.97 0.29
N GLU A 68 -20.43 -13.81 -0.54
CA GLU A 68 -20.57 -13.59 -1.98
C GLU A 68 -21.48 -12.39 -2.29
N GLU A 69 -22.56 -12.21 -1.53
CA GLU A 69 -23.55 -11.13 -1.76
C GLU A 69 -23.30 -9.82 -0.96
N ARG A 70 -22.19 -9.73 -0.20
CA ARG A 70 -21.66 -8.49 0.46
C ARG A 70 -22.60 -7.73 1.41
N TYR A 71 -23.47 -8.40 2.15
CA TYR A 71 -24.32 -7.73 3.15
C TYR A 71 -23.53 -7.14 4.35
N PRO A 72 -23.92 -5.98 4.92
CA PRO A 72 -23.35 -5.47 6.17
C PRO A 72 -23.67 -6.38 7.36
N ARG A 73 -22.75 -6.48 8.33
CA ARG A 73 -22.89 -7.35 9.52
C ARG A 73 -22.68 -6.58 10.82
N LEU A 74 -23.51 -6.88 11.82
CA LEU A 74 -23.31 -6.48 13.22
C LEU A 74 -22.89 -7.72 14.03
N LEU A 75 -21.62 -7.76 14.48
CA LEU A 75 -21.10 -8.88 15.28
C LEU A 75 -21.22 -8.55 16.78
N SER A 76 -21.78 -9.46 17.57
CA SER A 76 -21.85 -9.30 19.04
C SER A 76 -20.56 -9.77 19.73
N PHE A 77 -20.22 -9.12 20.84
CA PHE A 77 -18.93 -9.15 21.53
C PHE A 77 -18.67 -10.42 22.39
N TYR A 78 -19.24 -11.57 22.05
CA TYR A 78 -19.16 -12.78 22.89
C TYR A 78 -18.49 -13.95 22.15
N TRP A 79 -17.17 -13.86 21.98
CA TRP A 79 -16.29 -14.97 21.61
C TRP A 79 -15.10 -15.02 22.58
N ASP A 80 -14.67 -16.21 23.01
CA ASP A 80 -13.39 -16.37 23.71
C ASP A 80 -12.27 -15.94 22.74
N LYS A 81 -11.47 -14.96 23.17
CA LYS A 81 -10.40 -14.32 22.39
C LYS A 81 -9.51 -15.36 21.67
N ARG A 82 -9.30 -16.52 22.29
CA ARG A 82 -8.47 -17.62 21.79
C ARG A 82 -9.02 -18.31 20.54
N ASP A 83 -10.35 -18.43 20.40
CA ASP A 83 -10.98 -19.08 19.25
C ASP A 83 -11.09 -18.13 18.06
N MET A 84 -11.25 -16.82 18.33
CA MET A 84 -11.17 -15.79 17.30
C MET A 84 -9.76 -15.71 16.71
N ASP A 85 -8.73 -15.73 17.56
CA ASP A 85 -7.34 -15.69 17.13
C ASP A 85 -6.98 -16.92 16.27
N LYS A 86 -7.48 -18.11 16.63
CA LYS A 86 -7.32 -19.33 15.82
C LYS A 86 -8.08 -19.30 14.50
N TYR A 87 -9.32 -18.83 14.48
CA TYR A 87 -10.11 -18.73 13.25
C TYR A 87 -9.51 -17.69 12.29
N ILE A 88 -9.11 -16.53 12.81
CA ILE A 88 -8.39 -15.49 12.07
C ILE A 88 -7.06 -16.04 11.56
N ALA A 89 -6.27 -16.72 12.39
CA ALA A 89 -5.01 -17.32 11.98
C ALA A 89 -5.18 -18.37 10.86
N ASN A 90 -6.20 -19.24 10.95
CA ASN A 90 -6.50 -20.22 9.90
C ASN A 90 -6.99 -19.57 8.60
N LYS A 91 -7.78 -18.50 8.69
CA LYS A 91 -8.26 -17.75 7.52
C LYS A 91 -7.16 -16.91 6.88
N ILE A 92 -6.25 -16.35 7.69
CA ILE A 92 -4.97 -15.75 7.26
C ILE A 92 -4.10 -16.80 6.57
N LEU A 93 -4.01 -18.03 7.10
CA LEU A 93 -3.28 -19.13 6.47
C LEU A 93 -3.86 -19.51 5.09
N GLN A 94 -5.17 -19.44 4.92
CA GLN A 94 -5.86 -19.64 3.63
C GLN A 94 -5.70 -18.43 2.67
N LEU A 95 -5.44 -17.23 3.20
CA LEU A 95 -5.13 -16.02 2.44
C LEU A 95 -3.63 -15.87 2.07
N LYS A 96 -2.75 -16.73 2.61
CA LYS A 96 -1.32 -16.83 2.22
C LYS A 96 -1.10 -17.22 0.74
N GLY A 97 -2.16 -17.41 -0.04
CA GLY A 97 -2.10 -17.66 -1.49
C GLY A 97 -2.05 -16.41 -2.38
N GLY A 98 -1.90 -15.20 -1.81
CA GLY A 98 -1.62 -13.99 -2.59
C GLY A 98 -0.11 -13.74 -2.75
N PRO A 99 0.36 -13.18 -3.87
CA PRO A 99 1.77 -12.77 -3.98
C PRO A 99 2.08 -11.74 -2.88
N GLY A 100 3.16 -11.96 -2.14
CA GLY A 100 3.65 -11.00 -1.14
C GLY A 100 3.90 -9.61 -1.74
N LEU A 101 3.99 -8.58 -0.91
CA LEU A 101 4.28 -7.22 -1.37
C LEU A 101 5.62 -7.19 -2.10
N GLU A 102 5.63 -6.68 -3.33
CA GLU A 102 6.88 -6.43 -4.07
C GLU A 102 7.52 -5.13 -3.58
N LEU A 103 8.41 -5.25 -2.59
CA LEU A 103 9.19 -4.11 -2.10
C LEU A 103 10.46 -3.91 -2.93
N TYR A 104 10.64 -2.69 -3.44
CA TYR A 104 11.82 -2.25 -4.17
C TYR A 104 12.75 -1.46 -3.23
N LEU A 105 13.98 -1.93 -3.06
CA LEU A 105 15.01 -1.19 -2.34
C LEU A 105 15.58 -0.11 -3.27
N VAL A 106 15.43 1.15 -2.87
CA VAL A 106 15.91 2.26 -3.69
C VAL A 106 17.42 2.39 -3.50
N GLY A 107 18.16 2.38 -4.61
CA GLY A 107 19.61 2.59 -4.65
C GLY A 107 20.02 3.61 -5.73
N PRO A 108 21.28 3.60 -6.18
CA PRO A 108 22.37 2.70 -5.78
C PRO A 108 23.02 3.09 -4.43
N GLU A 109 23.83 2.17 -3.90
CA GLU A 109 24.77 2.40 -2.79
C GLU A 109 26.17 1.93 -3.20
N LYS A 110 27.14 1.98 -2.27
CA LYS A 110 28.47 1.40 -2.48
C LYS A 110 28.39 -0.05 -2.99
N ALA A 111 29.36 -0.43 -3.82
CA ALA A 111 29.39 -1.73 -4.49
C ALA A 111 29.35 -2.93 -3.51
N ASP A 112 30.08 -2.85 -2.40
CA ASP A 112 30.10 -3.89 -1.36
C ASP A 112 28.75 -4.07 -0.66
N ILE A 113 28.01 -2.97 -0.44
CA ILE A 113 26.63 -3.03 0.07
C ILE A 113 25.71 -3.66 -0.98
N LEU A 114 25.82 -3.25 -2.24
CA LEU A 114 24.98 -3.77 -3.31
C LEU A 114 25.21 -5.27 -3.57
N GLU A 115 26.46 -5.74 -3.49
CA GLU A 115 26.78 -7.18 -3.57
C GLU A 115 26.05 -8.00 -2.49
N GLU A 116 25.94 -7.48 -1.26
CA GLU A 116 25.16 -8.11 -0.20
C GLU A 116 23.65 -8.04 -0.47
N VAL A 117 23.15 -6.95 -1.06
CA VAL A 117 21.73 -6.81 -1.41
C VAL A 117 21.34 -7.75 -2.55
N PHE A 118 22.20 -7.95 -3.56
CA PHE A 118 21.93 -8.88 -4.66
C PHE A 118 21.81 -10.33 -4.19
N LYS A 119 22.52 -10.72 -3.13
CA LYS A 119 22.37 -12.05 -2.49
C LYS A 119 20.98 -12.27 -1.86
N LEU A 120 20.23 -11.19 -1.62
CA LEU A 120 18.85 -11.27 -1.12
C LEU A 120 17.85 -11.49 -2.25
N GLU A 121 18.28 -11.42 -3.52
CA GLU A 121 17.38 -11.44 -4.68
C GLU A 121 16.27 -10.36 -4.58
N ALA A 122 16.58 -9.25 -3.92
CA ALA A 122 15.63 -8.17 -3.69
C ALA A 122 15.31 -7.42 -4.98
N ASN A 123 14.08 -6.89 -5.07
CA ASN A 123 13.75 -5.94 -6.13
C ASN A 123 14.45 -4.61 -5.87
N MET A 124 14.88 -3.94 -6.93
CA MET A 124 15.65 -2.71 -6.85
C MET A 124 14.98 -1.60 -7.65
N LEU A 125 14.96 -0.40 -7.08
CA LEU A 125 14.57 0.80 -7.79
C LEU A 125 15.76 1.73 -7.95
N PHE A 126 16.03 2.18 -9.17
CA PHE A 126 17.01 3.23 -9.47
C PHE A 126 16.30 4.42 -10.12
N ASN A 127 16.71 5.63 -9.77
CA ASN A 127 16.23 6.82 -10.47
C ASN A 127 17.11 7.09 -11.71
N TYR A 128 16.50 7.57 -12.78
CA TYR A 128 17.17 7.83 -14.05
C TYR A 128 18.24 8.92 -13.92
N ILE A 129 18.03 9.98 -13.15
CA ILE A 129 19.00 11.11 -13.12
C ILE A 129 20.35 10.70 -12.54
N ASP A 130 20.36 10.10 -11.35
CA ASP A 130 21.58 9.74 -10.62
C ASP A 130 21.99 8.27 -10.85
N GLY A 131 21.05 7.44 -11.31
CA GLY A 131 21.20 5.99 -11.37
C GLY A 131 21.45 5.40 -12.76
N LYS A 132 21.61 6.17 -13.84
CA LYS A 132 21.87 5.58 -15.19
C LYS A 132 23.08 4.65 -15.19
N ASN A 133 24.20 5.16 -14.67
CA ASN A 133 25.47 4.41 -14.65
C ASN A 133 25.36 3.15 -13.78
N ALA A 134 24.68 3.25 -12.63
CA ALA A 134 24.46 2.10 -11.76
C ALA A 134 23.51 1.09 -12.40
N THR A 135 22.50 1.54 -13.15
CA THR A 135 21.63 0.66 -13.91
C THR A 135 22.45 -0.15 -14.91
N ASP A 136 23.32 0.49 -15.68
CA ASP A 136 24.16 -0.23 -16.64
C ASP A 136 25.16 -1.18 -15.99
N ALA A 137 25.71 -0.80 -14.84
CA ALA A 137 26.63 -1.63 -14.09
C ALA A 137 25.97 -2.87 -13.46
N TYR A 138 24.72 -2.75 -13.00
CA TYR A 138 24.11 -3.77 -12.11
C TYR A 138 22.83 -4.43 -12.63
N LYS A 139 22.27 -4.01 -13.77
CA LYS A 139 21.01 -4.56 -14.33
C LYS A 139 20.99 -6.09 -14.45
N THR A 140 22.15 -6.72 -14.69
CA THR A 140 22.28 -8.18 -14.73
C THR A 140 22.36 -8.82 -13.34
N ASN A 141 23.00 -8.15 -12.39
CA ASN A 141 23.19 -8.66 -11.01
C ASN A 141 21.90 -8.62 -10.19
N ILE A 142 20.95 -7.77 -10.57
CA ILE A 142 19.65 -7.65 -9.89
C ILE A 142 18.79 -8.91 -10.08
N LYS A 143 18.99 -9.65 -11.18
CA LYS A 143 18.23 -10.88 -11.44
C LYS A 143 18.62 -11.97 -10.42
N PRO A 144 17.65 -12.74 -9.90
CA PRO A 144 16.26 -12.87 -10.35
C PRO A 144 15.27 -11.81 -9.84
N GLY A 145 15.71 -10.87 -8.99
CA GLY A 145 14.90 -9.72 -8.57
C GLY A 145 14.49 -8.82 -9.73
N LYS A 146 13.52 -7.93 -9.47
CA LYS A 146 12.99 -6.99 -10.46
C LYS A 146 13.68 -5.64 -10.42
N LEU A 147 13.84 -5.03 -11.60
CA LEU A 147 14.37 -3.68 -11.74
C LEU A 147 13.24 -2.70 -12.11
N PHE A 148 13.05 -1.69 -11.27
CA PHE A 148 12.16 -0.56 -11.53
C PHE A 148 13.00 0.72 -11.74
N ILE A 149 12.78 1.43 -12.85
CA ILE A 149 13.34 2.77 -13.07
C ILE A 149 12.32 3.87 -12.73
N ASP A 150 12.66 4.72 -11.78
CA ASP A 150 11.98 6.00 -11.58
C ASP A 150 12.56 7.05 -12.55
N SER A 151 11.73 7.93 -13.11
CA SER A 151 12.19 9.02 -13.97
C SER A 151 13.09 10.01 -13.20
N GLY A 152 12.91 10.09 -11.88
CA GLY A 152 13.63 11.02 -11.03
C GLY A 152 13.11 12.46 -11.16
N ALA A 153 11.87 12.67 -11.59
CA ALA A 153 11.26 13.99 -11.72
C ALA A 153 11.39 14.83 -10.43
N TYR A 154 11.21 14.20 -9.26
CA TYR A 154 11.44 14.85 -7.96
C TYR A 154 12.88 15.34 -7.77
N SER A 155 13.87 14.52 -8.13
CA SER A 155 15.28 14.89 -8.07
C SER A 155 15.62 16.00 -9.06
N ALA A 156 15.04 15.99 -10.26
CA ALA A 156 15.20 17.05 -11.26
C ALA A 156 14.63 18.38 -10.75
N TRP A 157 13.35 18.36 -10.34
CA TRP A 157 12.64 19.54 -9.85
C TRP A 157 13.33 20.16 -8.63
N THR A 158 13.81 19.34 -7.68
CA THR A 158 14.53 19.86 -6.51
C THR A 158 15.87 20.53 -6.84
N ARG A 159 16.44 20.26 -8.02
CA ARG A 159 17.68 20.85 -8.55
C ARG A 159 17.43 21.92 -9.62
N GLY A 160 16.18 22.17 -9.99
CA GLY A 160 15.83 23.07 -11.11
C GLY A 160 16.28 22.54 -12.48
N ALA A 161 16.40 21.21 -12.63
CA ALA A 161 16.71 20.56 -13.89
C ALA A 161 15.43 20.05 -14.55
N GLU A 162 15.41 20.01 -15.88
CA GLU A 162 14.34 19.40 -16.67
C GLU A 162 14.80 18.04 -17.20
N ILE A 163 13.87 17.09 -17.30
CA ILE A 163 14.13 15.79 -17.91
C ILE A 163 13.64 15.86 -19.36
N ASP A 164 14.55 15.57 -20.29
CA ASP A 164 14.18 15.35 -21.69
C ASP A 164 13.43 14.00 -21.80
N VAL A 165 12.16 14.08 -22.16
CA VAL A 165 11.25 12.93 -22.25
C VAL A 165 11.70 11.97 -23.37
N ASP A 166 12.18 12.50 -24.50
CA ASP A 166 12.63 11.67 -25.62
C ASP A 166 13.95 10.97 -25.30
N GLU A 167 14.90 11.65 -24.62
CA GLU A 167 16.12 11.01 -24.12
C GLU A 167 15.80 9.88 -23.14
N TYR A 168 14.85 10.11 -22.22
CA TYR A 168 14.43 9.09 -21.27
C TYR A 168 13.75 7.89 -21.95
N ILE A 169 12.85 8.13 -22.91
CA ILE A 169 12.23 7.07 -23.72
C ILE A 169 13.29 6.25 -24.46
N ALA A 170 14.23 6.91 -25.13
CA ALA A 170 15.30 6.24 -25.87
C ALA A 170 16.14 5.35 -24.93
N TRP A 171 16.52 5.89 -23.77
CA TRP A 171 17.31 5.18 -22.78
C TRP A 171 16.59 3.94 -22.21
N ILE A 172 15.28 4.04 -21.92
CA ILE A 172 14.45 2.92 -21.48
C ILE A 172 14.36 1.86 -22.58
N ASN A 173 14.11 2.27 -23.83
CA ASN A 173 13.95 1.37 -24.97
C ASN A 173 15.21 0.57 -25.30
N GLU A 174 16.39 1.13 -25.07
CA GLU A 174 17.68 0.42 -25.18
C GLU A 174 17.86 -0.67 -24.11
N ARG A 175 17.13 -0.59 -22.99
CA ARG A 175 17.30 -1.44 -21.80
C ARG A 175 16.05 -2.25 -21.44
N ALA A 176 15.03 -2.24 -22.31
CA ALA A 176 13.72 -2.84 -22.05
C ALA A 176 13.79 -4.32 -21.63
N ASP A 177 14.79 -5.08 -22.10
CA ASP A 177 14.98 -6.49 -21.74
C ASP A 177 15.33 -6.71 -20.25
N TYR A 178 15.84 -5.67 -19.58
CA TYR A 178 16.28 -5.75 -18.17
C TYR A 178 15.30 -5.07 -17.21
N ILE A 179 14.50 -4.13 -17.70
CA ILE A 179 13.64 -3.27 -16.89
C ILE A 179 12.24 -3.90 -16.78
N ASP A 180 11.80 -4.16 -15.55
CA ASP A 180 10.51 -4.78 -15.26
C ASP A 180 9.38 -3.75 -15.14
N LEU A 181 9.68 -2.55 -14.62
CA LEU A 181 8.75 -1.43 -14.51
C LEU A 181 9.50 -0.10 -14.73
N PHE A 182 8.80 0.93 -15.19
CA PHE A 182 9.34 2.28 -15.22
C PHE A 182 8.26 3.35 -15.03
N GLY A 183 8.63 4.42 -14.33
CA GLY A 183 7.76 5.54 -14.06
C GLY A 183 7.78 6.50 -15.24
N GLN A 184 6.64 7.10 -15.53
CA GLN A 184 6.60 8.23 -16.45
C GLN A 184 7.40 9.44 -15.93
N VAL A 185 7.65 10.40 -16.81
CA VAL A 185 8.11 11.74 -16.41
C VAL A 185 6.89 12.55 -15.95
N ASP A 186 6.65 12.60 -14.65
CA ASP A 186 5.62 13.47 -14.05
C ASP A 186 6.10 14.92 -13.92
N VAL A 187 5.14 15.85 -13.85
CA VAL A 187 5.40 17.27 -13.66
C VAL A 187 5.07 17.65 -12.23
N ILE A 188 6.02 18.26 -11.53
CA ILE A 188 5.85 18.65 -10.13
C ILE A 188 5.43 20.13 -10.07
N PRO A 189 4.31 20.46 -9.40
CA PRO A 189 3.80 21.82 -9.36
C PRO A 189 4.56 22.70 -8.37
N GLY A 190 4.59 24.00 -8.67
CA GLY A 190 5.09 25.03 -7.74
C GLY A 190 6.60 25.00 -7.48
N ASP A 191 7.00 25.58 -6.36
CA ASP A 191 8.41 25.63 -5.92
C ASP A 191 8.57 25.22 -4.45
N ARG A 192 9.82 24.95 -4.04
CA ARG A 192 10.14 24.46 -2.68
C ARG A 192 9.85 25.45 -1.56
N ILE A 193 9.83 26.75 -1.85
CA ILE A 193 9.70 27.85 -0.90
C ILE A 193 8.23 28.20 -0.70
N HIS A 194 7.49 28.38 -1.80
CA HIS A 194 6.11 28.87 -1.76
C HIS A 194 5.06 27.77 -1.90
N GLY A 195 5.47 26.53 -2.21
CA GLY A 195 4.57 25.44 -2.52
C GLY A 195 3.87 25.65 -3.87
N ALA A 196 2.73 24.99 -4.05
CA ALA A 196 1.94 25.05 -5.27
C ALA A 196 0.54 25.61 -4.99
N THR A 197 0.06 26.47 -5.88
CA THR A 197 -1.37 26.82 -5.96
C THR A 197 -2.18 25.67 -6.56
N MET A 198 -3.48 25.63 -6.29
CA MET A 198 -4.36 24.61 -6.89
C MET A 198 -4.34 24.65 -8.42
N GLN A 199 -4.23 25.84 -9.02
CA GLN A 199 -4.12 26.00 -10.46
C GLN A 199 -2.84 25.34 -11.02
N GLN A 200 -1.70 25.53 -10.35
CA GLN A 200 -0.45 24.87 -10.73
C GLN A 200 -0.53 23.35 -10.56
N VAL A 201 -1.24 22.86 -9.53
CA VAL A 201 -1.48 21.42 -9.33
C VAL A 201 -2.29 20.84 -10.50
N ILE A 202 -3.34 21.53 -10.93
CA ILE A 202 -4.17 21.12 -12.09
C ILE A 202 -3.34 21.10 -13.38
N GLU A 203 -2.57 22.15 -13.63
CA GLU A 203 -1.70 22.23 -14.81
C GLU A 203 -0.63 21.14 -14.82
N ALA A 204 -0.03 20.84 -13.66
CA ALA A 204 0.94 19.78 -13.51
C ALA A 204 0.31 18.38 -13.70
N ALA A 205 -0.89 18.16 -13.17
CA ALA A 205 -1.61 16.91 -13.35
C ALA A 205 -2.00 16.65 -14.82
N GLU A 206 -2.44 17.69 -15.55
CA GLU A 206 -2.72 17.56 -16.99
C GLU A 206 -1.44 17.25 -17.78
N LYS A 207 -0.33 17.96 -17.53
CA LYS A 207 0.95 17.68 -18.20
C LYS A 207 1.49 16.29 -17.87
N THR A 208 1.31 15.85 -16.63
CA THR A 208 1.64 14.48 -16.18
C THR A 208 0.84 13.47 -17.01
N TRP A 209 -0.45 13.70 -17.22
CA TRP A 209 -1.27 12.86 -18.10
C TRP A 209 -0.86 12.91 -19.58
N GLU A 210 -0.53 14.09 -20.11
CA GLU A 210 -0.03 14.25 -21.48
C GLU A 210 1.28 13.49 -21.70
N ASN A 211 2.22 13.60 -20.75
CA ASN A 211 3.49 12.87 -20.79
C ASN A 211 3.27 11.35 -20.75
N TYR A 212 2.32 10.87 -19.95
CA TYR A 212 1.96 9.46 -19.93
C TYR A 212 1.57 8.95 -21.32
N LEU A 213 0.61 9.64 -21.97
CA LEU A 213 0.13 9.26 -23.29
C LEU A 213 1.25 9.33 -24.33
N TYR A 214 2.03 10.41 -24.30
CA TYR A 214 3.16 10.62 -25.19
C TYR A 214 4.19 9.48 -25.09
N MET A 215 4.60 9.15 -23.87
CA MET A 215 5.56 8.07 -23.60
C MET A 215 4.99 6.71 -23.97
N ARG A 216 3.73 6.44 -23.61
CA ARG A 216 3.10 5.13 -23.79
C ARG A 216 3.07 4.69 -25.26
N GLU A 217 2.93 5.63 -26.20
CA GLU A 217 2.97 5.34 -27.63
C GLU A 217 4.38 5.02 -28.17
N ARG A 218 5.44 5.38 -27.44
CA ARG A 218 6.83 5.38 -27.93
C ARG A 218 7.75 4.38 -27.21
N VAL A 219 7.32 3.86 -26.07
CA VAL A 219 8.08 2.82 -25.35
C VAL A 219 7.81 1.43 -25.91
N LYS A 220 8.81 0.56 -25.92
CA LYS A 220 8.71 -0.82 -26.43
C LYS A 220 7.76 -1.71 -25.60
N CYS A 221 7.65 -1.44 -24.30
CA CYS A 221 6.88 -2.22 -23.34
C CYS A 221 5.89 -1.31 -22.59
N PRO A 222 4.82 -0.82 -23.25
CA PRO A 222 3.89 0.15 -22.67
C PRO A 222 3.13 -0.38 -21.44
N GLU A 223 3.03 -1.70 -21.28
CA GLU A 223 2.43 -2.34 -20.11
C GLU A 223 3.26 -2.20 -18.82
N ARG A 224 4.53 -1.82 -18.95
CA ARG A 224 5.48 -1.61 -17.84
C ARG A 224 5.61 -0.13 -17.42
N LEU A 225 4.99 0.79 -18.18
CA LEU A 225 4.94 2.21 -17.87
C LEU A 225 3.86 2.48 -16.82
N LEU A 226 4.22 3.09 -15.70
CA LEU A 226 3.27 3.46 -14.65
C LEU A 226 2.84 4.93 -14.80
N TYR A 227 1.53 5.14 -14.87
CA TYR A 227 0.93 6.45 -14.63
C TYR A 227 0.96 6.78 -13.13
N THR A 228 1.39 7.99 -12.76
CA THR A 228 1.50 8.39 -11.35
C THR A 228 0.46 9.45 -10.99
N PHE A 229 -0.33 9.17 -9.95
CA PHE A 229 -1.28 10.11 -9.36
C PHE A 229 -0.79 10.57 -7.98
N HIS A 230 -0.83 11.87 -7.70
CA HIS A 230 -0.22 12.44 -6.49
C HIS A 230 -1.22 12.91 -5.43
N VAL A 231 -0.75 12.91 -4.18
CA VAL A 231 -1.46 13.56 -3.07
C VAL A 231 -1.75 15.02 -3.41
N GLY A 232 -3.04 15.39 -3.38
CA GLY A 232 -3.51 16.75 -3.59
C GLY A 232 -4.00 17.04 -5.01
N GLU A 233 -3.76 16.14 -5.97
CA GLU A 233 -4.35 16.24 -7.30
C GLU A 233 -5.87 16.01 -7.26
N PRO A 234 -6.66 16.68 -8.12
CA PRO A 234 -8.08 16.39 -8.25
C PRO A 234 -8.35 14.94 -8.64
N LEU A 235 -9.26 14.27 -7.95
CA LEU A 235 -9.57 12.84 -8.17
C LEU A 235 -10.00 12.51 -9.61
N GLN A 236 -10.52 13.49 -10.36
CA GLN A 236 -10.88 13.32 -11.77
C GLN A 236 -9.71 12.81 -12.65
N TYR A 237 -8.45 13.09 -12.28
CA TYR A 237 -7.29 12.59 -13.02
C TYR A 237 -7.06 11.10 -12.80
N LEU A 238 -7.24 10.63 -11.55
CA LEU A 238 -7.23 9.20 -11.24
C LEU A 238 -8.40 8.48 -11.93
N GLU A 239 -9.60 9.06 -11.88
CA GLU A 239 -10.78 8.52 -12.57
C GLU A 239 -10.56 8.42 -14.07
N ARG A 240 -10.04 9.48 -14.70
CA ARG A 240 -9.67 9.49 -16.12
C ARG A 240 -8.70 8.36 -16.46
N ALA A 241 -7.63 8.18 -15.68
CA ALA A 241 -6.66 7.13 -15.92
C ALA A 241 -7.26 5.72 -15.75
N LEU A 242 -8.15 5.52 -14.78
CA LEU A 242 -8.81 4.23 -14.53
C LEU A 242 -9.85 3.87 -15.59
N GLU A 243 -10.51 4.85 -16.20
CA GLU A 243 -11.48 4.63 -17.28
C GLU A 243 -10.86 4.61 -18.67
N TRP A 244 -9.63 5.10 -18.81
CA TRP A 244 -8.92 5.14 -20.08
C TRP A 244 -8.64 3.74 -20.63
N LYS A 245 -8.71 3.64 -21.95
CA LYS A 245 -8.35 2.46 -22.73
C LYS A 245 -7.50 2.87 -23.93
N ASP A 246 -6.55 2.04 -24.30
CA ASP A 246 -5.81 2.21 -25.56
C ASP A 246 -6.68 1.88 -26.79
N ALA A 247 -6.09 2.00 -27.98
CA ALA A 247 -6.77 1.76 -29.25
C ALA A 247 -7.32 0.33 -29.37
N GLU A 248 -6.69 -0.63 -28.67
CA GLU A 248 -7.07 -2.04 -28.60
C GLU A 248 -8.06 -2.32 -27.45
N GLY A 249 -8.51 -1.30 -26.73
CA GLY A 249 -9.47 -1.40 -25.64
C GLY A 249 -8.86 -1.91 -24.32
N GLN A 250 -7.54 -2.00 -24.22
CA GLN A 250 -6.84 -2.43 -23.01
C GLN A 250 -6.74 -1.30 -22.00
N LYS A 251 -6.97 -1.65 -20.73
CA LYS A 251 -6.86 -0.72 -19.60
C LYS A 251 -5.40 -0.57 -19.17
N ILE A 252 -5.10 0.47 -18.41
CA ILE A 252 -3.81 0.61 -17.73
C ILE A 252 -3.64 -0.55 -16.73
N PRO A 253 -2.60 -1.39 -16.86
CA PRO A 253 -2.45 -2.58 -16.00
C PRO A 253 -1.88 -2.23 -14.62
N TYR A 254 -1.13 -1.13 -14.52
CA TYR A 254 -0.36 -0.75 -13.34
C TYR A 254 -0.28 0.77 -13.23
N ILE A 255 -0.63 1.31 -12.05
CA ILE A 255 -0.47 2.73 -11.71
C ILE A 255 0.40 2.89 -10.47
N ALA A 256 0.92 4.09 -10.27
CA ALA A 256 1.61 4.51 -9.07
C ALA A 256 0.83 5.60 -8.33
N LEU A 257 0.96 5.59 -7.01
CA LEU A 257 0.48 6.64 -6.11
C LEU A 257 1.69 7.33 -5.49
N GLY A 258 1.82 8.64 -5.70
CA GLY A 258 2.98 9.45 -5.30
C GLY A 258 2.64 10.58 -4.34
N GLY A 259 3.66 11.36 -3.94
CA GLY A 259 3.48 12.56 -3.11
C GLY A 259 3.26 12.31 -1.60
N MET A 260 3.46 11.07 -1.15
CA MET A 260 3.21 10.66 0.25
C MET A 260 4.42 10.86 1.17
N VAL A 261 5.63 10.97 0.63
CA VAL A 261 6.88 11.14 1.40
C VAL A 261 6.80 12.39 2.28
N GLY A 262 7.18 12.25 3.55
CA GLY A 262 7.17 13.34 4.52
C GLY A 262 5.78 13.80 5.00
N LYS A 263 4.69 13.25 4.44
CA LYS A 263 3.34 13.59 4.89
C LYS A 263 2.97 12.86 6.19
N PRO A 264 2.20 13.49 7.09
CA PRO A 264 1.67 12.84 8.28
C PRO A 264 0.91 11.56 7.94
N ARG A 265 0.95 10.55 8.83
CA ARG A 265 0.29 9.25 8.61
C ARG A 265 -1.19 9.40 8.27
N ALA A 266 -1.91 10.30 8.94
CA ALA A 266 -3.33 10.55 8.69
C ALA A 266 -3.61 11.06 7.26
N VAL A 267 -2.73 11.89 6.72
CA VAL A 267 -2.84 12.41 5.33
C VAL A 267 -2.59 11.27 4.34
N ARG A 268 -1.54 10.48 4.56
CA ARG A 268 -1.25 9.29 3.73
C ARG A 268 -2.41 8.31 3.73
N GLN A 269 -2.97 8.04 4.90
CA GLN A 269 -4.12 7.14 5.05
C GLN A 269 -5.37 7.67 4.33
N SER A 270 -5.73 8.94 4.53
CA SER A 270 -6.87 9.56 3.84
C SER A 270 -6.73 9.56 2.32
N PHE A 271 -5.51 9.77 1.82
CA PHE A 271 -5.23 9.68 0.38
C PHE A 271 -5.39 8.25 -0.15
N LEU A 272 -4.87 7.25 0.56
CA LEU A 272 -5.04 5.83 0.18
C LEU A 272 -6.52 5.42 0.24
N ASP A 273 -7.28 5.87 1.25
CA ASP A 273 -8.72 5.63 1.35
C ASP A 273 -9.47 6.17 0.15
N GLN A 274 -9.18 7.40 -0.28
CA GLN A 274 -9.78 8.02 -1.46
C GLN A 274 -9.40 7.25 -2.73
N CYS A 275 -8.10 6.99 -2.96
CA CYS A 275 -7.63 6.30 -4.16
C CYS A 275 -8.22 4.90 -4.29
N PHE A 276 -8.16 4.07 -3.24
CA PHE A 276 -8.70 2.71 -3.29
C PHE A 276 -10.23 2.66 -3.30
N SER A 277 -10.92 3.69 -2.82
CA SER A 277 -12.37 3.86 -3.02
C SER A 277 -12.68 4.13 -4.49
N THR A 278 -11.96 5.05 -5.14
CA THR A 278 -12.10 5.38 -6.56
C THR A 278 -11.77 4.19 -7.45
N ILE A 279 -10.63 3.51 -7.22
CA ILE A 279 -10.24 2.29 -7.95
C ILE A 279 -11.35 1.24 -7.89
N ARG A 280 -11.89 0.97 -6.71
CA ARG A 280 -12.95 -0.04 -6.52
C ARG A 280 -14.22 0.26 -7.30
N LYS A 281 -14.55 1.54 -7.49
CA LYS A 281 -15.76 1.99 -8.20
C LYS A 281 -15.54 2.09 -9.71
N SER A 282 -14.30 2.17 -10.17
CA SER A 282 -13.95 2.28 -11.58
C SER A 282 -14.17 0.99 -12.36
N SER A 283 -14.16 1.10 -13.69
CA SER A 283 -14.13 -0.08 -14.55
C SER A 283 -12.83 -0.88 -14.42
N ASN A 284 -11.74 -0.28 -13.91
CA ASN A 284 -10.43 -0.91 -13.70
C ASN A 284 -10.14 -1.23 -12.23
N SER A 285 -11.10 -1.86 -11.54
CA SER A 285 -10.99 -2.19 -10.11
C SER A 285 -9.90 -3.20 -9.73
N SER A 286 -9.29 -3.86 -10.73
CA SER A 286 -8.19 -4.82 -10.55
C SER A 286 -6.80 -4.26 -10.91
N VAL A 287 -6.69 -2.95 -11.14
CA VAL A 287 -5.40 -2.31 -11.46
C VAL A 287 -4.35 -2.60 -10.38
N LYS A 288 -3.12 -2.90 -10.78
CA LYS A 288 -2.00 -3.02 -9.84
C LYS A 288 -1.59 -1.63 -9.36
N VAL A 289 -1.18 -1.54 -8.09
CA VAL A 289 -0.85 -0.25 -7.47
C VAL A 289 0.54 -0.29 -6.84
N HIS A 290 1.40 0.64 -7.27
CA HIS A 290 2.68 0.94 -6.65
C HIS A 290 2.53 2.15 -5.74
N THR A 291 3.16 2.16 -4.57
CA THR A 291 3.16 3.33 -3.67
C THR A 291 4.57 3.90 -3.52
N PHE A 292 4.80 5.08 -4.11
CA PHE A 292 6.12 5.69 -4.13
C PHE A 292 6.54 6.19 -2.74
N GLY A 293 7.75 5.80 -2.32
CA GLY A 293 8.38 6.20 -1.06
C GLY A 293 7.58 5.83 0.19
N MET A 294 6.74 4.79 0.12
CA MET A 294 5.91 4.35 1.24
C MET A 294 6.60 3.28 2.07
N THR A 295 7.15 3.67 3.21
CA THR A 295 7.79 2.74 4.17
C THR A 295 6.99 2.65 5.48
N ASP A 296 5.72 2.31 5.37
CA ASP A 296 4.84 2.09 6.52
C ASP A 296 4.15 0.74 6.36
N PHE A 297 4.77 -0.32 6.88
CA PHE A 297 4.29 -1.70 6.73
C PHE A 297 2.86 -1.90 7.26
N SER A 298 2.42 -1.10 8.24
CA SER A 298 1.05 -1.13 8.71
C SER A 298 0.06 -0.59 7.67
N LEU A 299 0.39 0.53 7.00
CA LEU A 299 -0.43 1.02 5.88
C LEU A 299 -0.32 0.09 4.67
N LEU A 300 0.87 -0.42 4.34
CA LEU A 300 1.07 -1.36 3.23
C LEU A 300 0.23 -2.62 3.40
N ALA A 301 0.08 -3.12 4.63
CA ALA A 301 -0.82 -4.24 4.93
C ALA A 301 -2.31 -3.86 4.88
N SER A 302 -2.68 -2.59 5.03
CA SER A 302 -4.08 -2.16 5.13
C SER A 302 -4.78 -1.97 3.79
N TYR A 303 -4.05 -1.94 2.68
CA TYR A 303 -4.58 -1.71 1.33
C TYR A 303 -4.10 -2.78 0.34
N PRO A 304 -4.84 -3.05 -0.74
CA PRO A 304 -4.43 -4.02 -1.77
C PRO A 304 -3.33 -3.43 -2.67
N ILE A 305 -2.19 -3.09 -2.07
CA ILE A 305 -1.00 -2.55 -2.75
C ILE A 305 -0.20 -3.71 -3.33
N THR A 306 0.19 -3.60 -4.59
CA THR A 306 1.00 -4.62 -5.29
C THR A 306 2.48 -4.47 -4.97
N SER A 307 2.97 -3.24 -4.90
CA SER A 307 4.38 -2.93 -4.68
C SER A 307 4.60 -1.60 -3.98
N ALA A 308 5.78 -1.42 -3.39
CA ALA A 308 6.23 -0.14 -2.83
C ALA A 308 7.74 -0.01 -2.98
N ASP A 309 8.29 1.19 -2.76
CA ASP A 309 9.73 1.39 -2.68
C ASP A 309 10.14 2.11 -1.39
N SER A 310 11.43 2.01 -1.06
CA SER A 310 11.99 2.67 0.11
C SER A 310 13.48 2.99 -0.02
N THR A 311 13.83 4.23 0.34
CA THR A 311 15.19 4.67 0.66
C THR A 311 15.54 4.49 2.14
N SER A 312 14.58 4.08 2.98
CA SER A 312 14.73 4.05 4.44
C SER A 312 15.83 3.09 4.90
N TRP A 313 16.10 2.02 4.16
CA TRP A 313 17.17 1.08 4.49
C TRP A 313 18.56 1.76 4.53
N ILE A 314 18.82 2.63 3.54
CA ILE A 314 20.02 3.48 3.46
C ILE A 314 19.97 4.58 4.52
N MET A 315 18.89 5.36 4.52
CA MET A 315 18.78 6.56 5.33
C MET A 315 18.85 6.24 6.83
N THR A 316 18.21 5.16 7.27
CA THR A 316 18.23 4.73 8.67
C THR A 316 19.63 4.29 9.09
N GLY A 317 20.31 3.49 8.26
CA GLY A 317 21.66 3.01 8.55
C GLY A 317 22.70 4.14 8.55
N ALA A 318 22.60 5.06 7.59
CA ALA A 318 23.41 6.26 7.50
C ALA A 318 23.24 7.16 8.73
N ASN A 319 22.00 7.30 9.21
CA ASN A 319 21.66 8.08 10.40
C ASN A 319 21.89 7.33 11.73
N GLY A 320 22.61 6.21 11.70
CA GLY A 320 23.07 5.52 12.92
C GLY A 320 22.07 4.55 13.54
N GLY A 321 20.95 4.29 12.88
CA GLY A 321 19.89 3.40 13.37
C GLY A 321 19.74 2.11 12.59
N ILE A 322 18.94 1.22 13.17
CA ILE A 322 18.40 0.04 12.52
C ILE A 322 16.88 -0.01 12.63
N MET A 323 16.22 -0.67 11.69
CA MET A 323 14.78 -0.85 11.63
C MET A 323 14.36 -2.09 12.41
N THR A 324 13.30 -1.98 13.21
CA THR A 324 12.72 -3.10 13.98
C THR A 324 11.20 -3.00 14.00
N ASP A 325 10.54 -4.04 14.50
CA ASP A 325 9.06 -4.08 14.63
C ASP A 325 8.52 -3.03 15.59
N MET A 326 9.37 -2.56 16.51
CA MET A 326 9.06 -1.50 17.48
C MET A 326 9.41 -0.10 16.95
N GLY A 327 9.89 0.00 15.72
CA GLY A 327 10.36 1.23 15.09
C GLY A 327 11.88 1.29 14.95
N THR A 328 12.40 2.50 14.72
CA THR A 328 13.85 2.72 14.53
C THR A 328 14.56 2.83 15.87
N VAL A 329 15.60 2.03 16.06
CA VAL A 329 16.49 2.05 17.23
C VAL A 329 17.86 2.58 16.81
N ILE A 330 18.39 3.59 17.51
CA ILE A 330 19.74 4.09 17.24
C ILE A 330 20.74 3.16 17.92
N VAL A 331 21.73 2.69 17.17
CA VAL A 331 22.77 1.78 17.67
C VAL A 331 24.18 2.36 17.50
N SER A 332 24.36 3.38 16.66
CA SER A 332 25.67 4.01 16.46
C SER A 332 26.21 4.64 17.74
N GLU A 333 27.43 4.28 18.14
CA GLU A 333 28.07 4.86 19.34
C GLU A 333 28.18 6.40 19.31
N ARG A 334 28.38 6.95 18.10
CA ARG A 334 28.45 8.40 17.86
C ARG A 334 27.17 9.16 18.26
N GLN A 335 26.08 8.44 18.49
CA GLN A 335 24.76 8.97 18.85
C GLN A 335 24.23 8.33 20.14
N SER A 336 25.13 7.90 21.02
CA SER A 336 24.79 7.30 22.32
C SER A 336 23.96 8.21 23.23
N ASN A 337 24.01 9.52 23.00
CA ASN A 337 23.21 10.53 23.70
C ASN A 337 21.74 10.60 23.25
N GLN A 338 21.36 9.94 22.15
CA GLN A 338 19.99 10.00 21.65
C GLN A 338 19.02 9.22 22.56
N PRO A 339 17.82 9.75 22.86
CA PRO A 339 16.87 9.07 23.74
C PRO A 339 16.46 7.67 23.27
N ASN A 340 16.38 7.46 21.96
CA ASN A 340 16.05 6.18 21.33
C ASN A 340 17.30 5.30 21.04
N HIS A 341 18.44 5.62 21.65
CA HIS A 341 19.63 4.77 21.56
C HIS A 341 19.46 3.48 22.37
N TYR A 342 19.96 2.36 21.84
CA TYR A 342 19.76 1.03 22.41
C TYR A 342 20.22 0.92 23.88
N SER A 343 21.27 1.65 24.28
CA SER A 343 21.78 1.64 25.66
C SER A 343 20.80 2.17 26.69
N HIS A 344 19.78 2.92 26.26
CA HIS A 344 18.71 3.43 27.12
C HIS A 344 17.54 2.45 27.25
N LEU A 345 17.55 1.33 26.52
CA LEU A 345 16.59 0.26 26.73
C LEU A 345 16.82 -0.41 28.09
N PRO A 346 15.76 -0.88 28.78
CA PRO A 346 15.89 -1.75 29.93
C PRO A 346 16.79 -2.97 29.64
N LYS A 347 17.62 -3.39 30.60
CA LYS A 347 18.60 -4.49 30.41
C LYS A 347 18.01 -5.79 29.86
N HIS A 348 16.78 -6.14 30.25
CA HIS A 348 16.11 -7.33 29.72
C HIS A 348 15.78 -7.19 28.22
N LEU A 349 15.35 -6.01 27.79
CA LEU A 349 15.09 -5.72 26.36
C LEU A 349 16.37 -5.59 25.54
N GLN A 350 17.50 -5.22 26.14
CA GLN A 350 18.80 -5.22 25.45
C GLN A 350 19.21 -6.63 25.02
N LYS A 351 18.98 -7.63 25.88
CA LYS A 351 19.25 -9.03 25.55
C LYS A 351 18.37 -9.53 24.39
N ASP A 352 17.05 -9.29 24.48
CA ASP A 352 16.11 -9.68 23.43
C ASP A 352 16.42 -8.96 22.09
N PHE A 353 16.89 -7.71 22.17
CA PHE A 353 17.34 -6.94 21.01
C PHE A 353 18.58 -7.55 20.35
N GLU A 354 19.57 -7.98 21.14
CA GLU A 354 20.78 -8.66 20.65
C GLU A 354 20.45 -10.00 19.97
N GLU A 355 19.49 -10.76 20.52
CA GLU A 355 19.01 -11.99 19.89
C GLU A 355 18.30 -11.71 18.56
N THR A 356 17.51 -10.63 18.49
CA THR A 356 16.81 -10.20 17.27
C THR A 356 17.79 -9.82 16.15
N ILE A 357 18.86 -9.07 16.45
CA ILE A 357 19.82 -8.68 15.41
C ILE A 357 20.68 -9.86 14.92
N ALA A 358 20.92 -10.85 15.80
CA ALA A 358 21.64 -12.06 15.45
C ALA A 358 20.87 -12.91 14.43
N GLU A 359 19.54 -12.87 14.44
CA GLU A 359 18.70 -13.52 13.41
C GLU A 359 19.02 -13.02 11.99
N TYR A 360 19.40 -11.75 11.86
CA TYR A 360 19.80 -11.15 10.59
C TYR A 360 21.30 -11.33 10.27
N GLY A 361 22.03 -12.03 11.13
CA GLY A 361 23.46 -12.35 10.96
C GLY A 361 24.40 -11.21 11.37
N PHE A 362 24.01 -10.40 12.35
CA PHE A 362 24.84 -9.29 12.84
C PHE A 362 25.01 -9.34 14.36
N THR A 363 26.17 -8.88 14.81
CA THR A 363 26.39 -8.57 16.22
C THR A 363 26.09 -7.10 16.51
N LEU A 364 25.76 -6.80 17.78
CA LEU A 364 25.57 -5.41 18.21
C LEU A 364 26.84 -4.58 17.97
N ASP A 365 28.01 -5.15 18.23
CA ASP A 365 29.30 -4.48 18.03
C ASP A 365 29.52 -4.03 16.58
N GLU A 366 29.23 -4.89 15.60
CA GLU A 366 29.30 -4.53 14.18
C GLU A 366 28.38 -3.36 13.84
N LEU A 367 27.13 -3.39 14.33
CA LEU A 367 26.13 -2.36 14.04
C LEU A 367 26.44 -1.03 14.73
N ARG A 368 27.08 -1.06 15.91
CA ARG A 368 27.54 0.12 16.64
C ARG A 368 28.63 0.88 15.89
N HIS A 369 29.54 0.16 15.25
CA HIS A 369 30.76 0.74 14.67
C HIS A 369 30.71 0.91 13.14
N SER A 370 29.84 0.20 12.42
CA SER A 370 29.82 0.24 10.95
C SER A 370 28.50 0.78 10.39
N ARG A 371 28.60 1.86 9.59
CA ARG A 371 27.50 2.39 8.77
C ARG A 371 26.97 1.35 7.81
N ASP A 372 27.88 0.70 7.09
CA ASP A 372 27.54 -0.16 5.97
C ASP A 372 26.84 -1.44 6.48
N LYS A 373 27.27 -1.96 7.65
CA LYS A 373 26.58 -3.06 8.33
C LYS A 373 25.14 -2.72 8.73
N ARG A 374 24.88 -1.51 9.23
CA ARG A 374 23.49 -1.07 9.53
C ARG A 374 22.62 -0.97 8.28
N ILE A 375 23.19 -0.50 7.17
CA ILE A 375 22.46 -0.42 5.89
C ILE A 375 22.10 -1.83 5.40
N ILE A 376 23.05 -2.76 5.39
CA ILE A 376 22.79 -4.16 5.00
C ILE A 376 21.78 -4.82 5.94
N PHE A 377 21.88 -4.58 7.25
CA PHE A 377 20.88 -5.04 8.22
C PHE A 377 19.48 -4.57 7.83
N ASN A 378 19.31 -3.28 7.55
CA ASN A 378 18.00 -2.73 7.19
C ASN A 378 17.47 -3.30 5.86
N ALA A 379 18.34 -3.55 4.88
CA ALA A 379 17.95 -4.23 3.65
C ALA A 379 17.38 -5.62 3.94
N ARG A 380 18.08 -6.43 4.75
CA ARG A 380 17.62 -7.78 5.15
C ARG A 380 16.31 -7.72 5.93
N TYR A 381 16.20 -6.81 6.88
CA TYR A 381 14.99 -6.59 7.65
C TYR A 381 13.80 -6.27 6.75
N MET A 382 13.93 -5.26 5.88
CA MET A 382 12.86 -4.82 5.01
C MET A 382 12.46 -5.88 3.99
N HIS A 383 13.43 -6.58 3.40
CA HIS A 383 13.18 -7.67 2.46
C HIS A 383 12.38 -8.80 3.12
N LYS A 384 12.81 -9.26 4.30
CA LYS A 384 12.07 -10.27 5.08
C LYS A 384 10.66 -9.79 5.41
N LYS A 385 10.52 -8.55 5.93
CA LYS A 385 9.21 -7.99 6.28
C LYS A 385 8.24 -7.86 5.11
N ALA A 386 8.73 -7.49 3.93
CA ALA A 386 7.89 -7.45 2.74
C ALA A 386 7.43 -8.85 2.30
N SER A 387 8.32 -9.85 2.37
CA SER A 387 8.00 -11.23 2.01
C SER A 387 6.98 -11.89 2.95
N GLU A 388 6.97 -11.48 4.22
CA GLU A 388 6.04 -11.96 5.25
C GLU A 388 4.77 -11.11 5.36
N LEU A 389 4.69 -9.99 4.63
CA LEU A 389 3.58 -9.07 4.72
C LEU A 389 2.30 -9.72 4.20
N VAL A 390 1.27 -9.75 5.04
CA VAL A 390 -0.06 -10.22 4.67
C VAL A 390 -1.01 -9.03 4.61
N TYR A 391 -1.74 -8.93 3.50
CA TYR A 391 -2.84 -7.98 3.37
C TYR A 391 -3.89 -8.23 4.47
N ASN A 392 -4.08 -7.22 5.30
CA ASN A 392 -5.02 -7.17 6.40
C ASN A 392 -5.72 -5.81 6.40
N PRO A 393 -6.88 -5.68 5.73
CA PRO A 393 -7.62 -4.41 5.67
C PRO A 393 -8.17 -3.94 7.02
N GLY A 394 -7.98 -4.71 8.09
CA GLY A 394 -8.58 -4.47 9.38
C GLY A 394 -10.11 -4.57 9.35
N PRO A 395 -10.78 -4.34 10.49
CA PRO A 395 -12.23 -4.24 10.51
C PRO A 395 -12.68 -3.03 9.69
N LYS A 396 -13.70 -3.19 8.83
CA LYS A 396 -14.35 -2.07 8.14
C LYS A 396 -14.75 -1.02 9.18
N LYS A 397 -14.07 0.13 9.18
CA LYS A 397 -14.52 1.29 9.92
C LYS A 397 -15.66 1.93 9.13
N LEU A 398 -16.90 1.63 9.53
CA LEU A 398 -18.02 2.47 9.15
C LEU A 398 -17.75 3.85 9.76
N SER A 399 -17.36 4.81 8.93
CA SER A 399 -17.24 6.21 9.34
C SER A 399 -18.64 6.72 9.68
N LEU A 400 -18.84 7.22 10.89
CA LEU A 400 -20.05 7.91 11.36
C LEU A 400 -20.05 9.39 10.96
N PHE A 401 -19.42 9.73 9.83
CA PHE A 401 -19.35 11.09 9.29
C PHE A 401 -19.78 11.10 7.83
#